data_AF-A0A942GXZ4-F1
#
_entry.id   AF-A0A942GXZ4-F1
#
_cell.length_a   1.000
_cell.length_b   1.000
_cell.length_c   1.000
_cell.angle_alpha   90.00
_cell.angle_beta   90.00
_cell.angle_gamma   90.00
#
_symmetry.space_group_name_H-M   'P 1'
#
loop_
_entity.id
_entity.type
_entity.pdbx_description
1 polymer ?
#
loop_
_entity_poly.entity_id
_entity_poly.type
_entity_poly.pdbx_seq_one_letter_code
_entity_poly.pdbx_strand_id
1 'polypeptide(L)'
;MLIAALALLQQFPENSSLDLLGHTRFSANEIQLNATSVVLQAKTGEVAMEELHLVRPNPGAKTMTFSVPRLRMGDDKSGQPSFVVKATFNGQPVNLTAGGRNREGSGKQVLYTNLLTGTAPLRKGAEQRLVITTTLKFGRCGYEQKQGIVAFAIDHPGTVINKFQMAFKYPAGTTLGNPGLLPAEGGWQTSQTGCFVRTESVSKDETLLYGLTWYAGDFRPIGLN
;
A
#
# COMPACT_ATOMS: atom_id res chain seq x y z
N MET A 1 -10.52 -12.36 12.36
CA MET A 1 -10.12 -11.53 11.21
C MET A 1 -11.28 -10.75 10.57
N LEU A 2 -12.49 -10.70 11.16
CA LEU A 2 -13.67 -10.04 10.55
C LEU A 2 -13.78 -8.51 10.82
N ILE A 3 -13.04 -7.99 11.82
CA ILE A 3 -13.19 -6.60 12.31
C ILE A 3 -12.33 -5.62 11.50
N ALA A 4 -11.19 -6.08 10.97
CA ALA A 4 -10.17 -5.25 10.35
C ALA A 4 -10.55 -4.71 8.96
N ALA A 5 -11.13 -5.56 8.10
CA ALA A 5 -11.55 -5.13 6.76
C ALA A 5 -12.76 -4.18 6.79
N LEU A 6 -13.64 -4.33 7.79
CA LEU A 6 -14.76 -3.41 7.99
C LEU A 6 -14.26 -2.00 8.33
N ALA A 7 -13.22 -1.90 9.16
CA ALA A 7 -12.58 -0.62 9.50
C ALA A 7 -11.90 0.03 8.30
N LEU A 8 -11.32 -0.78 7.39
CA LEU A 8 -10.80 -0.26 6.12
C LEU A 8 -11.93 0.27 5.23
N LEU A 9 -13.02 -0.49 5.05
CA LEU A 9 -14.15 -0.08 4.21
C LEU A 9 -14.74 1.28 4.60
N GLN A 10 -14.80 1.58 5.91
CA GLN A 10 -15.30 2.86 6.42
C GLN A 10 -14.39 4.06 6.11
N GLN A 11 -13.12 3.84 5.77
CA GLN A 11 -12.15 4.89 5.47
C GLN A 11 -12.07 5.23 3.98
N PHE A 12 -12.68 4.43 3.10
CA PHE A 12 -12.67 4.73 1.67
C PHE A 12 -13.75 5.73 1.26
N PRO A 13 -13.47 6.59 0.26
CA PRO A 13 -14.49 7.42 -0.34
C PRO A 13 -15.63 6.58 -0.93
N GLU A 14 -16.82 7.18 -1.01
CA GLU A 14 -18.00 6.51 -1.58
C GLU A 14 -17.76 6.02 -3.02
N ASN A 15 -18.43 4.93 -3.39
CA ASN A 15 -18.37 4.31 -4.73
C ASN A 15 -16.95 3.99 -5.22
N SER A 16 -16.01 3.73 -4.31
CA SER A 16 -14.62 3.41 -4.68
C SER A 16 -14.53 2.10 -5.46
N SER A 17 -13.80 2.14 -6.57
CA SER A 17 -13.40 1.00 -7.39
C SER A 17 -11.91 1.13 -7.69
N LEU A 18 -11.10 0.30 -7.04
CA LEU A 18 -9.65 0.35 -7.18
C LEU A 18 -8.97 -0.96 -6.79
N ASP A 19 -7.83 -1.21 -7.43
CA ASP A 19 -6.83 -2.13 -6.90
C ASP A 19 -5.87 -1.34 -6.00
N LEU A 20 -5.44 -1.93 -4.88
CA LEU A 20 -4.42 -1.37 -4.02
C LEU A 20 -3.50 -2.45 -3.44
N LEU A 21 -2.25 -2.07 -3.19
CA LEU A 21 -1.29 -2.90 -2.47
C LEU A 21 -1.51 -2.73 -0.95
N GLY A 22 -1.63 -3.85 -0.24
CA GLY A 22 -1.56 -3.87 1.21
C GLY A 22 -0.11 -4.04 1.68
N HIS A 23 0.18 -3.53 2.88
CA HIS A 23 1.47 -3.66 3.54
C HIS A 23 1.86 -5.12 3.69
N THR A 24 3.13 -5.41 3.38
CA THR A 24 3.69 -6.74 3.56
C THR A 24 3.70 -7.14 5.03
N ARG A 25 3.10 -8.29 5.33
CA ARG A 25 3.03 -8.84 6.69
C ARG A 25 4.14 -9.84 6.92
N PHE A 26 4.72 -9.81 8.11
CA PHE A 26 5.79 -10.71 8.53
C PHE A 26 5.36 -11.55 9.72
N SER A 27 5.94 -12.74 9.85
CA SER A 27 5.89 -13.48 11.12
C SER A 27 6.80 -12.80 12.13
N ALA A 28 6.24 -12.26 13.21
CA ALA A 28 6.99 -11.55 14.26
C ALA A 28 8.09 -12.40 14.92
N ASN A 29 7.99 -13.73 14.83
CA ASN A 29 8.96 -14.64 15.43
C ASN A 29 10.26 -14.74 14.63
N GLU A 30 10.27 -14.35 13.36
CA GLU A 30 11.40 -14.56 12.45
C GLU A 30 12.32 -13.33 12.34
N ILE A 31 11.75 -12.13 12.43
CA ILE A 31 12.47 -10.89 12.17
C ILE A 31 12.08 -9.74 13.12
N GLN A 32 12.98 -8.77 13.19
CA GLN A 32 12.70 -7.38 13.56
C GLN A 32 12.59 -6.55 12.29
N LEU A 33 11.56 -5.70 12.21
CA LEU A 33 11.35 -4.79 11.09
C LEU A 33 11.86 -3.39 11.45
N ASN A 34 13.07 -3.08 10.97
CA ASN A 34 13.77 -1.84 11.32
C ASN A 34 13.20 -0.63 10.60
N ALA A 35 12.87 -0.79 9.33
CA ALA A 35 12.26 0.28 8.54
C ALA A 35 11.37 -0.27 7.44
N THR A 36 10.32 0.48 7.12
CA THR A 36 9.53 0.30 5.90
C THR A 36 9.42 1.63 5.17
N SER A 37 9.62 1.61 3.86
CA SER A 37 9.49 2.76 2.97
C SER A 37 8.55 2.43 1.82
N VAL A 38 7.52 3.25 1.65
CA VAL A 38 6.55 3.12 0.55
C VAL A 38 6.70 4.30 -0.40
N VAL A 39 6.84 4.03 -1.69
CA VAL A 39 6.86 5.04 -2.73
C VAL A 39 5.75 4.75 -3.71
N LEU A 40 4.85 5.72 -3.87
CA LEU A 40 3.81 5.73 -4.88
C LEU A 40 4.21 6.72 -5.97
N GLN A 41 4.53 6.23 -7.17
CA GLN A 41 4.91 7.07 -8.29
C GLN A 41 3.82 7.08 -9.36
N ALA A 42 3.10 8.19 -9.46
CA ALA A 42 2.15 8.44 -10.54
C ALA A 42 2.86 8.48 -11.90
N LYS A 43 2.25 7.79 -12.86
CA LYS A 43 2.56 7.78 -14.30
C LYS A 43 1.26 8.03 -15.06
N THR A 44 1.31 8.16 -16.38
CA THR A 44 0.12 8.35 -17.20
C THR A 44 -0.85 7.17 -17.05
N GLY A 45 -1.96 7.37 -16.33
CA GLY A 45 -3.01 6.37 -16.12
C GLY A 45 -2.73 5.29 -15.06
N GLU A 46 -1.54 5.28 -14.47
CA GLU A 46 -1.07 4.22 -13.58
C GLU A 46 -0.24 4.78 -12.43
N VAL A 47 -0.09 3.97 -11.38
CA VAL A 47 0.84 4.21 -10.26
C VAL A 47 1.79 3.03 -10.15
N ALA A 48 3.09 3.32 -10.23
CA ALA A 48 4.11 2.37 -9.82
C ALA A 48 4.25 2.44 -8.30
N MET A 49 4.15 1.30 -7.63
CA MET A 49 4.29 1.19 -6.18
C MET A 49 5.55 0.40 -5.85
N GLU A 50 6.34 0.92 -4.92
CA GLU A 50 7.47 0.21 -4.30
C GLU A 50 7.30 0.25 -2.78
N GLU A 51 7.39 -0.92 -2.16
CA GLU A 51 7.47 -1.06 -0.71
C GLU A 51 8.80 -1.75 -0.38
N LEU A 52 9.65 -1.08 0.40
CA LEU A 52 10.96 -1.54 0.81
C LEU A 52 10.97 -1.78 2.31
N HIS A 53 11.46 -2.95 2.71
CA HIS A 53 11.66 -3.30 4.12
C HIS A 53 13.14 -3.55 4.42
N LEU A 54 13.59 -3.01 5.54
CA LEU A 54 14.85 -3.35 6.17
C LEU A 54 14.55 -4.27 7.35
N VAL A 55 14.97 -5.53 7.22
CA VAL A 55 14.67 -6.59 8.18
C VAL A 55 15.94 -7.11 8.82
N ARG A 56 15.88 -7.40 10.12
CA ARG A 56 16.96 -8.07 10.86
C ARG A 56 16.45 -9.42 11.39
N PRO A 57 17.19 -10.52 11.20
CA PRO A 57 16.77 -11.82 11.74
C PRO A 57 16.74 -11.82 13.26
N ASN A 58 15.71 -12.45 13.83
CA ASN A 58 15.72 -12.83 15.24
C ASN A 58 16.76 -13.93 15.50
N PRO A 59 17.24 -14.10 16.75
CA PRO A 59 18.15 -15.18 17.10
C PRO A 59 17.60 -16.56 16.68
N GLY A 60 18.37 -17.31 15.90
CA GLY A 60 18.01 -18.66 15.44
C GLY A 60 17.15 -18.70 14.17
N ALA A 61 16.62 -17.58 13.68
CA ALA A 61 15.84 -17.55 12.45
C ALA A 61 16.73 -17.79 11.21
N LYS A 62 16.36 -18.78 10.40
CA LYS A 62 17.06 -19.14 9.15
C LYS A 62 16.30 -18.73 7.89
N THR A 63 15.00 -18.52 8.03
CA THR A 63 14.08 -18.19 6.94
C THR A 63 13.09 -17.15 7.44
N MET A 64 12.63 -16.33 6.51
CA MET A 64 11.52 -15.40 6.71
C MET A 64 10.39 -15.80 5.78
N THR A 65 9.19 -15.88 6.32
CA THR A 65 7.93 -16.00 5.61
C THR A 65 7.23 -14.65 5.67
N PHE A 66 6.77 -14.19 4.52
CA PHE A 66 6.04 -12.94 4.42
C PHE A 66 4.83 -13.12 3.52
N SER A 67 3.83 -12.25 3.71
CA SER A 67 2.66 -12.22 2.85
C SER A 67 2.37 -10.80 2.36
N VAL A 68 2.01 -10.67 1.09
CA VAL A 68 1.68 -9.41 0.44
C VAL A 68 0.20 -9.44 0.08
N PRO A 69 -0.65 -8.64 0.74
CA PRO A 69 -2.05 -8.52 0.38
C PRO A 69 -2.24 -7.80 -0.95
N ARG A 70 -2.90 -8.47 -1.89
CA ARG A 70 -3.55 -7.78 -3.01
C ARG A 70 -4.98 -7.48 -2.62
N LEU A 71 -5.38 -6.23 -2.73
CA LEU A 71 -6.71 -5.79 -2.35
C LEU A 71 -7.42 -5.20 -3.56
N ARG A 72 -8.71 -5.49 -3.70
CA ARG A 72 -9.60 -4.82 -4.65
C ARG A 72 -10.83 -4.34 -3.90
N MET A 73 -11.11 -3.06 -4.03
CA MET A 73 -12.37 -2.49 -3.61
C MET A 73 -13.25 -2.29 -4.83
N GLY A 74 -14.53 -2.64 -4.70
CA GLY A 74 -15.51 -2.47 -5.77
C GLY A 74 -16.88 -2.99 -5.35
N ASP A 75 -17.66 -3.43 -6.33
CA ASP A 75 -18.96 -4.06 -6.14
C ASP A 75 -18.87 -5.60 -6.06
N ASP A 76 -20.01 -6.27 -5.90
CA ASP A 76 -20.12 -7.73 -5.87
C ASP A 76 -19.63 -8.45 -7.14
N LYS A 77 -19.45 -7.73 -8.24
CA LYS A 77 -19.03 -8.26 -9.54
C LYS A 77 -17.55 -8.02 -9.82
N SER A 78 -16.86 -7.26 -8.97
CA SER A 78 -15.47 -6.84 -9.18
C SER A 78 -14.44 -7.98 -9.07
N GLY A 79 -14.79 -9.04 -8.34
CA GLY A 79 -14.00 -10.27 -8.25
C GLY A 79 -12.66 -10.12 -7.52
N GLN A 80 -11.91 -11.22 -7.44
CA GLN A 80 -10.63 -11.27 -6.73
C GLN A 80 -9.53 -10.49 -7.47
N PRO A 81 -8.66 -9.74 -6.76
CA PRO A 81 -7.56 -9.05 -7.40
C PRO A 81 -6.57 -10.05 -8.00
N SER A 82 -6.11 -9.74 -9.21
CA SER A 82 -5.20 -10.58 -10.01
C SER A 82 -3.97 -9.84 -10.52
N PHE A 83 -3.76 -8.59 -10.12
CA PHE A 83 -2.60 -7.80 -10.54
C PHE A 83 -1.28 -8.46 -10.10
N VAL A 84 -0.22 -8.15 -10.87
CA VAL A 84 1.10 -8.75 -10.70
C VAL A 84 1.86 -8.01 -9.61
N VAL A 85 2.40 -8.76 -8.66
CA VAL A 85 3.32 -8.26 -7.63
C VAL A 85 4.65 -8.99 -7.80
N LYS A 86 5.75 -8.26 -7.70
CA LYS A 86 7.11 -8.81 -7.74
C LYS A 86 7.79 -8.57 -6.40
N ALA A 87 8.56 -9.56 -5.95
CA ALA A 87 9.37 -9.46 -4.75
C ALA A 87 10.84 -9.70 -5.08
N THR A 88 11.73 -8.94 -4.46
CA THR A 88 13.17 -9.21 -4.45
C THR A 88 13.70 -9.16 -3.03
N PHE A 89 14.61 -10.07 -2.68
CA PHE A 89 15.28 -10.14 -1.40
C PHE A 89 16.79 -10.06 -1.62
N ASN A 90 17.42 -9.02 -1.07
CA ASN A 90 18.82 -8.67 -1.35
C ASN A 90 19.15 -8.63 -2.86
N GLY A 91 18.20 -8.11 -3.65
CA GLY A 91 18.31 -8.00 -5.11
C GLY A 91 18.00 -9.28 -5.90
N GLN A 92 17.76 -10.41 -5.24
CA GLN A 92 17.39 -11.67 -5.89
C GLN A 92 15.87 -11.84 -5.94
N PRO A 93 15.28 -12.32 -7.06
CA PRO A 93 13.84 -12.56 -7.14
C PRO A 93 13.35 -13.56 -6.09
N VAL A 94 12.17 -13.30 -5.53
CA VAL A 94 11.47 -14.24 -4.65
C VAL A 94 10.18 -14.69 -5.32
N ASN A 95 9.97 -16.00 -5.39
CA ASN A 95 8.73 -16.57 -5.91
C ASN A 95 7.58 -16.28 -4.94
N LEU A 96 6.49 -15.75 -5.48
CA LEU A 96 5.26 -15.48 -4.74
C LEU A 96 4.19 -16.47 -5.16
N THR A 97 3.56 -17.11 -4.19
CA THR A 97 2.46 -18.07 -4.42
C THR A 97 1.16 -17.49 -3.91
N ALA A 98 0.11 -17.55 -4.72
CA ALA A 98 -1.22 -17.14 -4.26
C ALA A 98 -1.78 -18.20 -3.31
N GLY A 99 -2.19 -17.77 -2.11
CA GLY A 99 -2.75 -18.66 -1.10
C GLY A 99 -4.18 -18.27 -0.73
N GLY A 100 -4.32 -17.30 0.17
CA GLY A 100 -5.58 -16.92 0.78
C GLY A 100 -6.41 -15.98 -0.09
N ARG A 101 -7.71 -16.28 -0.24
CA ARG A 101 -8.69 -15.38 -0.84
C ARG A 101 -9.76 -15.07 0.18
N ASN A 102 -10.10 -13.80 0.34
CA ASN A 102 -11.21 -13.37 1.18
C ASN A 102 -12.11 -12.38 0.44
N ARG A 103 -13.36 -12.29 0.91
CA ARG A 103 -14.35 -11.31 0.47
C ARG A 103 -15.06 -10.79 1.72
N GLU A 104 -14.95 -9.49 1.96
CA GLU A 104 -15.52 -8.83 3.13
C GLU A 104 -16.37 -7.64 2.67
N GLY A 105 -17.56 -7.49 3.25
CA GLY A 105 -18.49 -6.40 2.90
C GLY A 105 -19.95 -6.81 2.90
N SER A 106 -20.83 -5.83 3.13
CA SER A 106 -22.27 -5.93 2.98
C SER A 106 -22.80 -4.69 2.28
N GLY A 107 -23.72 -4.85 1.33
CA GLY A 107 -24.30 -3.73 0.56
C GLY A 107 -23.51 -3.38 -0.71
N LYS A 108 -23.27 -2.08 -0.93
CA LYS A 108 -22.78 -1.53 -2.23
C LYS A 108 -21.26 -1.61 -2.44
N GLN A 109 -20.50 -2.00 -1.41
CA GLN A 109 -19.05 -2.01 -1.47
C GLN A 109 -18.49 -3.29 -0.85
N VAL A 110 -17.52 -3.87 -1.53
CA VAL A 110 -16.88 -5.14 -1.20
C VAL A 110 -15.37 -4.97 -1.28
N LEU A 111 -14.67 -5.50 -0.28
CA LEU A 111 -13.23 -5.68 -0.28
C LEU A 111 -12.91 -7.14 -0.60
N TYR A 112 -12.23 -7.35 -1.71
CA TYR A 112 -11.64 -8.64 -2.08
C TYR A 112 -10.16 -8.63 -1.73
N THR A 113 -9.71 -9.71 -1.08
CA THR A 113 -8.31 -9.86 -0.66
C THR A 113 -7.75 -11.13 -1.28
N ASN A 114 -6.58 -11.05 -1.90
CA ASN A 114 -5.82 -12.20 -2.39
C ASN A 114 -4.37 -12.10 -1.87
N LEU A 115 -4.04 -12.94 -0.89
CA LEU A 115 -2.73 -12.98 -0.25
C LEU A 115 -1.73 -13.74 -1.13
N LEU A 116 -0.62 -13.08 -1.42
CA LEU A 116 0.58 -13.70 -1.97
C LEU A 116 1.53 -14.04 -0.84
N THR A 117 2.14 -15.22 -0.84
CA THR A 117 3.12 -15.64 0.17
C THR A 117 4.47 -15.89 -0.48
N GLY A 118 5.53 -15.42 0.17
CA GLY A 118 6.92 -15.66 -0.22
C GLY A 118 7.75 -16.12 0.96
N THR A 119 8.84 -16.82 0.66
CA THR A 119 9.85 -17.22 1.64
C THR A 119 11.23 -16.78 1.16
N ALA A 120 12.07 -16.33 2.09
CA ALA A 120 13.43 -15.89 1.81
C ALA A 120 14.42 -16.39 2.88
N PRO A 121 15.65 -16.78 2.51
CA PRO A 121 16.66 -17.19 3.48
C PRO A 121 17.20 -15.99 4.26
N LEU A 122 17.39 -16.13 5.57
CA LEU A 122 17.94 -15.10 6.43
C LEU A 122 19.42 -15.35 6.73
N ARG A 123 20.23 -14.29 6.70
CA ARG A 123 21.65 -14.32 7.10
C ARG A 123 21.85 -13.68 8.46
N LYS A 124 22.54 -14.37 9.36
CA LYS A 124 22.79 -13.92 10.74
C LYS A 124 23.46 -12.53 10.78
N GLY A 125 22.95 -11.67 11.65
CA GLY A 125 23.63 -10.44 12.10
C GLY A 125 23.53 -9.23 11.16
N ALA A 126 23.25 -9.42 9.88
CA ALA A 126 23.12 -8.36 8.90
C ALA A 126 21.66 -7.89 8.75
N GLU A 127 21.49 -6.59 8.49
CA GLU A 127 20.26 -6.06 7.94
C GLU A 127 20.11 -6.51 6.48
N GLN A 128 18.90 -6.89 6.10
CA GLN A 128 18.59 -7.44 4.79
C GLN A 128 17.41 -6.68 4.18
N ARG A 129 17.37 -6.61 2.86
CA ARG A 129 16.43 -5.78 2.11
C ARG A 129 15.41 -6.63 1.38
N LEU A 130 14.13 -6.48 1.72
CA LEU A 130 13.01 -6.98 0.91
C LEU A 130 12.41 -5.81 0.13
N VAL A 131 12.10 -6.00 -1.14
CA VAL A 131 11.44 -5.00 -1.97
C VAL A 131 10.26 -5.65 -2.68
N ILE A 132 9.09 -5.05 -2.52
CA ILE A 132 7.85 -5.41 -3.19
C ILE A 132 7.53 -4.33 -4.20
N THR A 133 7.21 -4.72 -5.43
CA THR A 133 6.84 -3.77 -6.49
C THR A 133 5.60 -4.22 -7.24
N THR A 134 4.80 -3.25 -7.67
CA THR A 134 3.64 -3.46 -8.54
C THR A 134 3.38 -2.20 -9.37
N THR A 135 2.54 -2.33 -10.40
CA THR A 135 1.99 -1.18 -11.11
C THR A 135 0.48 -1.40 -11.22
N LEU A 136 -0.28 -0.41 -10.77
CA LEU A 136 -1.73 -0.45 -10.72
C LEU A 136 -2.31 0.69 -11.55
N LYS A 137 -3.51 0.50 -12.09
CA LYS A 137 -4.27 1.61 -12.68
C LYS A 137 -4.79 2.52 -11.58
N PHE A 138 -4.96 3.80 -11.90
CA PHE A 138 -5.71 4.68 -11.02
C PHE A 138 -7.13 4.16 -10.83
N GLY A 139 -7.54 4.07 -9.57
CA GLY A 139 -8.91 3.76 -9.21
C GLY A 139 -9.84 4.93 -9.44
N ARG A 140 -11.13 4.71 -9.21
CA ARG A 140 -12.16 5.74 -9.26
C ARG A 140 -13.00 5.79 -7.99
N CYS A 141 -13.48 6.97 -7.62
CA CYS A 141 -14.39 7.16 -6.49
C CYS A 141 -15.30 8.38 -6.65
N GLY A 142 -16.18 8.60 -5.68
CA GLY A 142 -17.06 9.75 -5.59
C GLY A 142 -18.29 9.67 -6.49
N TYR A 143 -18.97 10.81 -6.65
CA TYR A 143 -20.14 10.93 -7.52
C TYR A 143 -19.80 10.57 -8.97
N GLU A 144 -20.57 9.64 -9.55
CA GLU A 144 -20.35 9.10 -10.91
C GLU A 144 -18.93 8.59 -11.17
N GLN A 145 -18.16 8.23 -10.14
CA GLN A 145 -16.79 7.72 -10.28
C GLN A 145 -15.83 8.66 -11.04
N LYS A 146 -16.06 9.98 -10.93
CA LYS A 146 -15.28 11.00 -11.65
C LYS A 146 -13.93 11.34 -10.99
N GLN A 147 -13.76 11.02 -9.71
CA GLN A 147 -12.50 11.25 -9.01
C GLN A 147 -11.55 10.07 -9.25
N GLY A 148 -10.28 10.35 -9.52
CA GLY A 148 -9.20 9.38 -9.44
C GLY A 148 -8.84 9.12 -7.98
N ILE A 149 -8.46 7.88 -7.67
CA ILE A 149 -7.97 7.48 -6.35
C ILE A 149 -6.78 6.54 -6.48
N VAL A 150 -5.80 6.74 -5.61
CA VAL A 150 -4.75 5.76 -5.30
C VAL A 150 -4.70 5.58 -3.81
N ALA A 151 -4.53 4.34 -3.37
CA ALA A 151 -4.40 4.02 -1.97
C ALA A 151 -3.31 2.98 -1.71
N PHE A 152 -2.84 2.97 -0.46
CA PHE A 152 -2.00 1.95 0.13
C PHE A 152 -2.55 1.68 1.55
N ALA A 153 -2.67 0.40 1.92
CA ALA A 153 -3.28 0.02 3.19
C ALA A 153 -2.26 -0.67 4.10
N ILE A 154 -2.11 -0.19 5.33
CA ILE A 154 -1.48 -0.94 6.41
C ILE A 154 -2.60 -1.55 7.23
N ASP A 155 -2.70 -2.87 7.26
CA ASP A 155 -3.70 -3.57 8.04
C ASP A 155 -3.05 -4.67 8.86
N HIS A 156 -2.97 -4.46 10.18
CA HIS A 156 -2.37 -5.35 11.16
C HIS A 156 -1.05 -5.93 10.61
N PRO A 157 0.03 -5.12 10.59
CA PRO A 157 1.29 -5.52 9.96
C PRO A 157 1.87 -6.82 10.56
N GLY A 158 1.37 -7.24 11.73
CA GLY A 158 1.76 -8.49 12.39
C GLY A 158 3.09 -8.37 13.13
N THR A 159 3.82 -7.29 12.89
CA THR A 159 5.05 -6.90 13.56
C THR A 159 5.10 -5.39 13.73
N VAL A 160 5.88 -4.90 14.69
CA VAL A 160 6.09 -3.46 14.89
C VAL A 160 6.99 -2.94 13.78
N ILE A 161 6.57 -1.87 13.11
CA ILE A 161 7.40 -1.14 12.15
C ILE A 161 8.14 -0.05 12.93
N ASN A 162 9.44 -0.20 13.16
CA ASN A 162 10.19 0.77 13.99
C ASN A 162 10.32 2.15 13.33
N LYS A 163 10.39 2.19 12.00
CA LYS A 163 10.40 3.43 11.21
C LYS A 163 9.56 3.22 9.97
N PHE A 164 8.44 3.91 9.86
CA PHE A 164 7.68 3.96 8.63
C PHE A 164 8.06 5.22 7.82
N GLN A 165 7.91 5.17 6.51
CA GLN A 165 7.87 6.35 5.65
C GLN A 165 7.04 6.05 4.40
N MET A 166 6.35 7.07 3.92
CA MET A 166 5.59 7.00 2.67
C MET A 166 5.84 8.27 1.87
N ALA A 167 5.97 8.14 0.56
CA ALA A 167 6.17 9.27 -0.34
C ALA A 167 5.31 9.11 -1.59
N PHE A 168 4.73 10.23 -2.05
CA PHE A 168 4.03 10.29 -3.33
C PHE A 168 4.83 11.14 -4.32
N LYS A 169 5.19 10.52 -5.46
CA LYS A 169 5.93 11.13 -6.56
C LYS A 169 5.01 11.28 -7.76
N TYR A 170 5.14 12.39 -8.47
CA TYR A 170 4.47 12.65 -9.74
C TYR A 170 5.48 13.22 -10.75
N PRO A 171 5.19 13.20 -12.06
CA PRO A 171 6.10 13.74 -13.07
C PRO A 171 6.48 15.18 -12.79
N ALA A 172 7.75 15.52 -12.98
CA ALA A 172 8.24 16.89 -12.87
C ALA A 172 7.43 17.81 -13.80
N GLY A 173 7.16 19.04 -13.37
CA GLY A 173 6.32 19.95 -14.14
C GLY A 173 4.84 19.56 -14.12
N THR A 174 4.35 18.84 -13.10
CA THR A 174 2.92 18.65 -12.87
C THR A 174 2.52 19.30 -11.56
N THR A 175 1.46 20.12 -11.55
CA THR A 175 0.80 20.53 -10.30
C THR A 175 -0.37 19.59 -10.02
N LEU A 176 -0.57 19.27 -8.74
CA LEU A 176 -1.79 18.66 -8.24
C LEU A 176 -2.72 19.79 -7.78
N GLY A 177 -3.93 19.85 -8.34
CA GLY A 177 -5.04 20.54 -7.67
C GLY A 177 -5.17 19.96 -6.26
N ASN A 178 -5.25 20.82 -5.24
CA ASN A 178 -5.18 20.40 -3.84
C ASN A 178 -6.11 19.20 -3.57
N PRO A 179 -5.57 18.03 -3.17
CA PRO A 179 -6.42 16.90 -2.81
C PRO A 179 -7.26 17.30 -1.59
N GLY A 180 -8.54 16.91 -1.59
CA GLY A 180 -9.35 16.94 -0.37
C GLY A 180 -8.74 15.97 0.64
N LEU A 181 -8.26 16.47 1.77
CA LEU A 181 -7.71 15.66 2.85
C LEU A 181 -8.85 14.93 3.60
N LEU A 182 -8.68 13.64 3.87
CA LEU A 182 -9.43 12.89 4.89
C LEU A 182 -8.44 11.94 5.60
N PRO A 183 -8.41 11.80 6.95
CA PRO A 183 -9.15 12.50 8.00
C PRO A 183 -8.34 13.61 8.71
N ALA A 184 -9.08 14.52 9.33
CA ALA A 184 -8.59 15.58 10.22
C ALA A 184 -8.01 15.02 11.52
N GLU A 185 -7.03 15.71 12.09
CA GLU A 185 -6.17 15.34 13.24
C GLU A 185 -4.97 14.45 12.88
N GLY A 186 -3.85 15.08 12.49
CA GLY A 186 -2.61 14.34 12.20
C GLY A 186 -1.53 15.08 11.40
N GLY A 187 -1.75 16.36 11.04
CA GLY A 187 -0.68 17.26 10.59
C GLY A 187 0.11 16.79 9.38
N TRP A 188 -0.50 16.85 8.18
CA TRP A 188 0.22 16.77 6.91
C TRP A 188 0.12 18.12 6.20
N GLN A 189 1.27 18.66 5.75
CA GLN A 189 1.36 19.90 4.97
C GLN A 189 1.76 19.59 3.51
N THR A 190 1.34 20.44 2.58
CA THR A 190 1.73 20.37 1.17
C THR A 190 3.07 21.10 0.95
N SER A 191 3.97 20.53 0.14
CA SER A 191 5.08 21.29 -0.46
C SER A 191 4.95 21.26 -1.98
N GLN A 192 5.58 22.23 -2.64
CA GLN A 192 5.55 22.40 -4.11
C GLN A 192 6.19 21.23 -4.91
N THR A 193 6.74 20.21 -4.24
CA THR A 193 7.53 19.13 -4.88
C THR A 193 7.12 17.70 -4.54
N GLY A 194 6.00 17.47 -3.84
CA GLY A 194 5.51 16.11 -3.56
C GLY A 194 5.23 15.86 -2.08
N CYS A 195 4.28 14.96 -1.82
CA CYS A 195 3.70 14.73 -0.49
C CYS A 195 4.65 13.96 0.46
N PHE A 196 4.52 14.23 1.76
CA PHE A 196 5.47 13.93 2.85
C PHE A 196 5.41 12.51 3.45
N VAL A 197 6.40 12.27 4.32
CA VAL A 197 6.77 11.09 5.12
C VAL A 197 6.26 11.15 6.58
N ARG A 198 5.72 10.05 7.13
CA ARG A 198 5.44 9.87 8.57
C ARG A 198 6.58 9.08 9.17
N THR A 199 7.52 9.71 9.89
CA THR A 199 8.66 9.03 10.54
C THR A 199 8.35 8.56 11.95
N GLU A 200 7.31 7.75 12.13
CA GLU A 200 6.94 7.20 13.45
C GLU A 200 6.88 5.67 13.40
N SER A 201 6.91 5.06 14.59
CA SER A 201 6.65 3.63 14.73
C SER A 201 5.18 3.34 14.45
N VAL A 202 4.89 2.21 13.79
CA VAL A 202 3.53 1.69 13.60
C VAL A 202 3.41 0.41 14.43
N SER A 203 2.42 0.36 15.32
CA SER A 203 2.20 -0.81 16.16
C SER A 203 1.68 -2.00 15.36
N LYS A 204 1.86 -3.21 15.90
CA LYS A 204 1.49 -4.46 15.23
C LYS A 204 -0.02 -4.61 14.95
N ASP A 205 -0.84 -3.88 15.72
CA ASP A 205 -2.30 -3.97 15.71
C ASP A 205 -2.95 -2.75 15.03
N GLU A 206 -2.16 -1.81 14.51
CA GLU A 206 -2.67 -0.64 13.79
C GLU A 206 -3.27 -0.97 12.41
N THR A 207 -4.30 -0.23 12.05
CA THR A 207 -4.90 -0.20 10.70
C THR A 207 -4.90 1.24 10.21
N LEU A 208 -4.22 1.50 9.09
CA LEU A 208 -4.05 2.82 8.50
C LEU A 208 -4.32 2.76 6.98
N LEU A 209 -5.11 3.69 6.47
CA LEU A 209 -5.29 3.91 5.05
C LEU A 209 -4.57 5.18 4.61
N TYR A 210 -3.70 5.06 3.62
CA TYR A 210 -3.09 6.21 2.95
C TYR A 210 -3.70 6.34 1.56
N GLY A 211 -4.55 7.36 1.36
CA GLY A 211 -5.26 7.61 0.13
C GLY A 211 -5.01 9.01 -0.43
N LEU A 212 -4.93 9.12 -1.75
CA LEU A 212 -4.92 10.39 -2.48
C LEU A 212 -6.05 10.37 -3.50
N THR A 213 -6.90 11.40 -3.49
CA THR A 213 -8.01 11.58 -4.44
C THR A 213 -7.86 12.88 -5.22
N TRP A 214 -8.37 12.92 -6.45
CA TRP A 214 -8.30 14.08 -7.33
C TRP A 214 -9.37 14.01 -8.43
N TYR A 215 -9.70 15.12 -9.10
CA TYR A 215 -10.55 15.14 -10.29
C TYR A 215 -9.75 15.03 -11.58
N ALA A 216 -10.39 14.51 -12.64
CA ALA A 216 -9.81 14.53 -13.99
C ALA A 216 -9.60 15.98 -14.45
N GLY A 217 -8.35 16.45 -14.44
CA GLY A 217 -7.97 17.84 -14.69
C GLY A 217 -7.12 18.48 -13.58
N ASP A 218 -6.95 17.80 -12.45
CA ASP A 218 -6.09 18.27 -11.35
C ASP A 218 -4.62 17.99 -11.57
N PHE A 219 -4.25 17.09 -12.50
CA PHE A 219 -2.88 16.93 -12.99
C PHE A 219 -2.73 17.82 -14.21
N ARG A 220 -2.12 19.00 -14.04
CA ARG A 220 -1.83 19.91 -15.15
C ARG A 220 -0.33 20.08 -15.31
N PRO A 221 0.20 20.09 -16.56
CA PRO A 221 1.55 20.55 -16.81
C PRO A 221 1.74 21.96 -16.25
N ILE A 222 2.89 22.22 -15.63
CA ILE A 222 3.34 23.56 -15.24
C ILE A 222 3.71 24.27 -16.53
N GLY A 223 2.79 25.09 -17.04
CA GLY A 223 3.02 26.00 -18.15
C GLY A 223 2.79 25.37 -19.53
N LEU A 224 1.55 25.44 -19.99
CA LEU A 224 1.23 25.83 -21.37
C LEU A 224 0.05 26.80 -21.26
N ASN A 225 0.37 28.11 -21.24
CA ASN A 225 -0.57 29.14 -21.67
C ASN A 225 -0.67 29.06 -23.20
#